data_AF-A0A4P8WDR7-F1
#
_entry.id   AF-A0A4P8WDR7-F1
#
_cell.length_a   1.000
_cell.length_b   1.000
_cell.length_c   1.000
_cell.angle_alpha   90.00
_cell.angle_beta   90.00
_cell.angle_gamma   90.00
#
_symmetry.space_group_name_H-M   'P 1'
#
loop_
_entity.id
_entity.type
_entity.pdbx_description
1 polymer ?
#
loop_
_entity_poly.entity_id
_entity_poly.type
_entity_poly.pdbx_seq_one_letter_code
_entity_poly.pdbx_strand_id
1 'polypeptide(L)'
;MTITIELPDTNEQRLILLRDGVERGCKALLNNLNAPRYGSVPDFNAAIYGEKHLLTENEGWQAPAPELIRAWFGQFQTVFTEYDSEDKLAALLGLHGKQAGRRIRAFKSGEMPIPYGIWRHFLVLTGRASQEIIPVLGIFDMTPKNGHQ
;
A
#
# COMPACT_ATOMS: atom_id res chain seq x y z
N MET A 1 -50.06 8.85 3.47
CA MET A 1 -48.91 9.34 4.28
C MET A 1 -47.74 9.52 3.33
N THR A 2 -47.32 10.76 3.11
CA THR A 2 -46.15 11.08 2.28
C THR A 2 -44.93 10.96 3.18
N ILE A 3 -44.03 10.02 2.87
CA ILE A 3 -42.76 9.88 3.59
C ILE A 3 -41.82 10.92 2.98
N THR A 4 -41.51 11.97 3.73
CA THR A 4 -40.48 12.94 3.37
C THR A 4 -39.15 12.42 3.91
N ILE A 5 -38.22 12.09 3.02
CA ILE A 5 -36.86 11.72 3.39
C ILE A 5 -36.03 13.01 3.38
N GLU A 6 -35.62 13.49 4.54
CA GLU A 6 -34.68 14.61 4.63
C GLU A 6 -33.29 14.13 4.25
N LEU A 7 -32.85 14.50 3.04
CA LEU A 7 -31.50 14.22 2.57
C LEU A 7 -30.56 15.34 3.06
N PRO A 8 -29.42 14.99 3.66
CA PRO A 8 -28.39 15.98 4.01
C PRO A 8 -27.89 16.70 2.76
N ASP A 9 -27.38 17.91 2.92
CA ASP A 9 -26.80 18.64 1.80
C ASP A 9 -25.48 18.01 1.31
N THR A 10 -25.00 18.44 0.15
CA THR A 10 -23.80 17.85 -0.49
C THR A 10 -22.55 17.95 0.38
N ASN A 11 -22.40 19.01 1.17
CA ASN A 11 -21.27 19.16 2.09
C ASN A 11 -21.34 18.15 3.23
N GLU A 12 -22.53 18.00 3.82
CA GLU A 12 -22.79 17.02 4.87
C GLU A 12 -22.58 15.59 4.38
N GLN A 13 -23.07 15.26 3.18
CA GLN A 13 -22.83 13.97 2.53
C GLN A 13 -21.34 13.70 2.35
N ARG A 14 -20.56 14.69 1.90
CA ARG A 14 -19.10 14.55 1.74
C ARG A 14 -18.40 14.31 3.07
N LEU A 15 -18.79 15.05 4.11
CA LEU A 15 -18.23 14.85 5.46
C LEU A 15 -18.57 13.46 6.01
N ILE A 16 -19.79 12.97 5.75
CA ILE A 16 -20.19 11.60 6.11
C ILE A 16 -19.27 10.58 5.42
N LEU A 17 -19.03 10.72 4.11
CA LEU A 17 -18.14 9.82 3.37
C LEU A 17 -16.69 9.87 3.86
N LEU A 18 -16.18 11.06 4.18
CA LEU A 18 -14.83 11.21 4.74
C LEU A 18 -14.72 10.52 6.10
N ARG A 19 -15.69 10.73 6.99
CA ARG A 19 -15.72 10.10 8.32
C ARG A 19 -15.80 8.58 8.21
N ASP A 20 -16.71 8.06 7.40
CA ASP A 20 -16.89 6.63 7.16
C ASP A 20 -15.63 6.00 6.54
N GLY A 21 -14.95 6.71 5.63
CA GLY A 21 -13.64 6.31 5.11
C GLY A 21 -12.57 6.20 6.20
N VAL A 22 -12.48 7.19 7.09
CA VAL A 22 -11.55 7.18 8.24
C VAL A 22 -11.86 6.02 9.19
N GLU A 23 -13.13 5.82 9.55
CA GLU A 23 -13.55 4.74 10.45
C GLU A 23 -13.20 3.36 9.89
N ARG A 24 -13.45 3.11 8.60
CA ARG A 24 -13.02 1.88 7.93
C ARG A 24 -11.50 1.73 7.91
N GLY A 25 -10.77 2.82 7.62
CA GLY A 25 -9.32 2.84 7.63
C GLY A 25 -8.75 2.42 8.98
N CYS A 26 -9.21 3.06 10.07
CA CYS A 26 -8.83 2.71 11.44
C CYS A 26 -9.11 1.24 11.75
N LYS A 27 -10.28 0.73 11.37
CA LYS A 27 -10.63 -0.69 11.56
C LYS A 27 -9.67 -1.62 10.80
N ALA A 28 -9.34 -1.31 9.55
CA ALA A 28 -8.38 -2.08 8.77
C ALA A 28 -6.98 -2.06 9.40
N LEU A 29 -6.51 -0.89 9.85
CA LEU A 29 -5.23 -0.74 10.53
C LEU A 29 -5.14 -1.59 11.81
N LEU A 30 -6.20 -1.60 12.62
CA LEU A 30 -6.27 -2.44 13.81
C LEU A 30 -6.32 -3.93 13.46
N ASN A 31 -7.07 -4.31 12.42
CA ASN A 31 -7.14 -5.70 11.97
C ASN A 31 -5.78 -6.23 11.50
N ASN A 32 -4.94 -5.38 10.89
CA ASN A 32 -3.61 -5.78 10.43
C ASN A 32 -2.70 -6.24 11.58
N LEU A 33 -2.95 -5.82 12.83
CA LEU A 33 -2.20 -6.31 14.01
C LEU A 33 -2.43 -7.80 14.28
N ASN A 34 -3.52 -8.38 13.76
CA ASN A 34 -3.87 -9.79 13.86
C ASN A 34 -3.39 -10.61 12.65
N ALA A 35 -2.63 -10.00 11.72
CA ALA A 35 -2.09 -10.72 10.58
C ALA A 35 -1.21 -11.90 11.01
N PRO A 36 -1.24 -13.03 10.27
CA PRO A 36 -0.36 -14.16 10.54
C PRO A 36 1.11 -13.74 10.54
N ARG A 37 1.90 -14.33 11.45
CA ARG A 37 3.33 -14.07 11.58
C ARG A 37 4.12 -15.14 10.86
N TYR A 38 5.00 -14.72 9.95
CA TYR A 38 5.91 -15.60 9.22
C TYR A 38 7.35 -15.32 9.62
N GLY A 39 8.18 -16.35 9.69
CA GLY A 39 9.60 -16.21 9.99
C GLY A 39 10.39 -15.55 8.86
N SER A 40 11.69 -15.37 9.08
CA SER A 40 12.63 -14.93 8.03
C SER A 40 12.76 -15.96 6.91
N VAL A 41 13.25 -15.53 5.74
CA VAL A 41 13.58 -16.44 4.64
C VAL A 41 14.72 -17.38 5.10
N PRO A 42 14.58 -18.71 4.97
CA PRO A 42 15.64 -19.65 5.29
C PRO A 42 16.94 -19.34 4.52
N ASP A 43 18.09 -19.48 5.19
CA ASP A 43 19.43 -19.31 4.61
C ASP A 43 19.69 -17.94 3.94
N PHE A 44 18.91 -16.91 4.28
CA PHE A 44 19.05 -15.57 3.72
C PHE A 44 19.18 -14.52 4.82
N ASN A 45 20.34 -13.85 4.87
CA ASN A 45 20.59 -12.76 5.81
C ASN A 45 20.28 -11.40 5.18
N ALA A 46 19.09 -10.85 5.48
CA ALA A 46 18.66 -9.55 4.94
C ALA A 46 19.50 -8.36 5.47
N ALA A 47 20.12 -8.49 6.66
CA ALA A 47 20.81 -7.38 7.32
C ALA A 47 22.03 -6.88 6.53
N ILE A 48 22.64 -7.72 5.68
CA ILE A 48 23.79 -7.33 4.86
C ILE A 48 23.45 -6.27 3.81
N TYR A 49 22.16 -6.10 3.47
CA TYR A 49 21.69 -5.12 2.49
C TYR A 49 21.36 -3.76 3.12
N GLY A 50 21.62 -3.58 4.43
CA GLY A 50 21.30 -2.36 5.18
C GLY A 50 19.80 -2.10 5.31
N GLU A 51 19.42 -0.91 5.76
CA GLU A 51 18.01 -0.58 6.07
C GLU A 51 17.41 0.48 5.15
N LYS A 52 18.20 1.09 4.26
CA LYS A 52 17.74 2.20 3.41
C LYS A 52 16.55 1.82 2.50
N HIS A 53 16.39 0.55 2.19
CA HIS A 53 15.26 0.05 1.42
C HIS A 53 13.94 0.00 2.21
N LEU A 54 13.97 0.14 3.54
CA LEU A 54 12.80 0.17 4.43
C LEU A 54 12.28 1.59 4.69
N LEU A 55 13.14 2.59 4.47
CA LEU A 55 12.85 4.01 4.71
C LEU A 55 11.81 4.56 3.72
N THR A 56 11.20 5.68 4.08
CA THR A 56 10.40 6.50 3.17
C THR A 56 11.28 7.35 2.24
N GLU A 57 10.71 7.90 1.16
CA GLU A 57 11.46 8.80 0.26
C GLU A 57 12.08 9.99 1.01
N ASN A 58 11.33 10.56 1.96
CA ASN A 58 11.79 11.71 2.78
C ASN A 58 12.89 11.34 3.78
N GLU A 59 13.02 10.07 4.12
CA GLU A 59 14.05 9.54 5.03
C GLU A 59 15.32 9.09 4.27
N GLY A 60 15.37 9.27 2.95
CA GLY A 60 16.53 8.91 2.13
C GLY A 60 16.50 7.47 1.61
N TRP A 61 15.31 6.97 1.28
CA TRP A 61 15.11 5.66 0.67
C TRP A 61 16.08 5.39 -0.49
N GLN A 62 16.51 4.12 -0.59
CA GLN A 62 17.26 3.61 -1.74
C GLN A 62 16.65 2.30 -2.22
N ALA A 63 16.66 2.10 -3.54
CA ALA A 63 16.16 0.87 -4.13
C ALA A 63 16.88 -0.36 -3.55
N PRO A 64 16.15 -1.42 -3.18
CA PRO A 64 16.73 -2.66 -2.66
C PRO A 64 17.60 -3.36 -3.72
N ALA A 65 18.57 -4.14 -3.24
CA ALA A 65 19.34 -5.05 -4.08
C ALA A 65 18.43 -6.14 -4.70
N PRO A 66 18.70 -6.61 -5.92
CA PRO A 66 17.88 -7.60 -6.61
C PRO A 66 17.77 -8.93 -5.87
N GLU A 67 18.79 -9.33 -5.13
CA GLU A 67 18.80 -10.53 -4.28
C GLU A 67 17.76 -10.42 -3.16
N LEU A 68 17.62 -9.23 -2.55
CA LEU A 68 16.62 -8.96 -1.53
C LEU A 68 15.21 -9.02 -2.10
N ILE A 69 15.00 -8.40 -3.27
CA ILE A 69 13.71 -8.46 -3.97
C ILE A 69 13.35 -9.91 -4.27
N ARG A 70 14.27 -10.69 -4.82
CA ARG A 70 14.07 -12.09 -5.17
C ARG A 70 13.71 -12.94 -3.95
N ALA A 71 14.45 -12.79 -2.85
CA ALA A 71 14.22 -13.53 -1.62
C ALA A 71 12.84 -13.24 -1.02
N TRP A 72 12.47 -11.96 -0.90
CA TRP A 72 11.21 -11.58 -0.26
C TRP A 72 9.99 -11.81 -1.14
N PHE A 73 10.09 -11.56 -2.44
CA PHE A 73 9.03 -11.92 -3.38
C PHE A 73 8.86 -13.44 -3.41
N GLY A 74 9.96 -14.20 -3.47
CA GLY A 74 9.91 -15.67 -3.45
C GLY A 74 9.21 -16.20 -2.20
N GLN A 75 9.59 -15.71 -1.01
CA GLN A 75 8.93 -16.08 0.25
C GLN A 75 7.43 -15.79 0.20
N PHE A 76 7.04 -14.58 -0.23
CA PHE A 76 5.63 -14.21 -0.32
C PHE A 76 4.86 -15.16 -1.23
N GLN A 77 5.40 -15.48 -2.40
CA GLN A 77 4.78 -16.38 -3.38
C GLN A 77 4.72 -17.85 -2.90
N THR A 78 5.67 -18.29 -2.06
CA THR A 78 5.61 -19.61 -1.41
C THR A 78 4.52 -19.68 -0.33
N VAL A 79 4.30 -18.59 0.41
CA VAL A 79 3.30 -18.53 1.49
C VAL A 79 1.89 -18.32 0.93
N PHE A 80 1.73 -17.44 -0.04
CA PHE A 80 0.45 -17.04 -0.63
C PHE A 80 0.39 -17.53 -2.09
N THR A 81 0.06 -18.81 -2.24
CA THR A 81 0.05 -19.51 -3.55
C THR A 81 -0.91 -18.91 -4.57
N GLU A 82 -1.91 -18.14 -4.15
CA GLU A 82 -2.77 -17.37 -5.03
C GLU A 82 -2.00 -16.31 -5.83
N TYR A 83 -0.78 -15.94 -5.40
CA TYR A 83 0.13 -14.99 -6.05
C TYR A 83 1.44 -15.64 -6.58
N ASP A 84 1.45 -16.96 -6.75
CA ASP A 84 2.61 -17.78 -7.14
C ASP A 84 3.32 -17.40 -8.46
N SER A 85 2.67 -16.65 -9.36
CA SER A 85 3.25 -16.20 -10.62
C SER A 85 3.63 -14.72 -10.62
N GLU A 86 4.60 -14.34 -11.45
CA GLU A 86 4.99 -12.93 -11.59
C GLU A 86 3.85 -12.04 -12.06
N ASP A 87 2.95 -12.53 -12.91
CA ASP A 87 1.81 -11.74 -13.37
C ASP A 87 0.80 -11.50 -12.25
N LYS A 88 0.56 -12.50 -11.38
CA LYS A 88 -0.32 -12.37 -10.21
C LYS A 88 0.29 -11.42 -9.18
N LEU A 89 1.59 -11.55 -8.89
CA LEU A 89 2.29 -10.63 -8.00
C LEU A 89 2.31 -9.21 -8.57
N ALA A 90 2.52 -9.06 -9.89
CA ALA A 90 2.48 -7.76 -10.55
C ALA A 90 1.10 -7.10 -10.39
N ALA A 91 0.02 -7.85 -10.64
CA ALA A 91 -1.34 -7.36 -10.48
C ALA A 91 -1.63 -6.92 -9.03
N LEU A 92 -1.19 -7.71 -8.03
CA LEU A 92 -1.32 -7.36 -6.61
C LEU A 92 -0.62 -6.04 -6.28
N LEU A 93 0.55 -5.79 -6.88
CA LEU A 93 1.32 -4.57 -6.67
C LEU A 93 0.87 -3.39 -7.56
N GLY A 94 -0.26 -3.51 -8.26
CA GLY A 94 -0.82 -2.44 -9.09
C GLY A 94 -0.09 -2.25 -10.43
N LEU A 95 0.70 -3.23 -10.86
CA LEU A 95 1.29 -3.24 -12.19
C LEU A 95 0.27 -3.81 -13.19
N HIS A 96 -0.09 -2.99 -14.18
CA HIS A 96 -1.03 -3.37 -15.23
C HIS A 96 -0.35 -3.48 -16.60
N GLY A 97 -0.97 -4.26 -17.48
CA GLY A 97 -0.57 -4.41 -18.88
C GLY A 97 0.16 -5.74 -19.18
N LYS A 98 0.33 -6.01 -20.48
CA LYS A 98 0.87 -7.29 -21.01
C LYS A 98 2.30 -7.62 -20.57
N GLN A 99 3.04 -6.65 -20.03
CA GLN A 99 4.43 -6.80 -19.61
C GLN A 99 4.63 -6.72 -18.09
N ALA A 100 3.54 -6.76 -17.31
CA ALA A 100 3.59 -6.59 -15.85
C ALA A 100 4.50 -7.64 -15.17
N GLY A 101 4.34 -8.94 -15.47
CA GLY A 101 5.23 -9.98 -14.93
C GLY A 101 6.67 -9.91 -15.46
N ARG A 102 6.90 -9.34 -16.65
CA ARG A 102 8.28 -9.09 -17.14
C ARG A 102 8.98 -8.03 -16.29
N ARG A 103 8.25 -7.01 -15.82
CA ARG A 103 8.80 -5.99 -14.91
C ARG A 103 9.21 -6.60 -13.57
N ILE A 104 8.38 -7.49 -13.01
CA ILE A 104 8.75 -8.22 -11.78
C ILE A 104 10.06 -9.02 -11.98
N ARG A 105 10.22 -9.69 -13.13
CA ARG A 105 11.47 -10.38 -13.47
C ARG A 105 12.66 -9.44 -13.59
N ALA A 106 12.49 -8.30 -14.25
CA ALA A 106 13.53 -7.28 -14.37
C ALA A 106 13.97 -6.71 -13.00
N PHE A 107 13.04 -6.56 -12.05
CA PHE A 107 13.37 -6.18 -10.68
C PHE A 107 14.17 -7.29 -9.96
N LYS A 108 13.71 -8.55 -10.05
CA LYS A 108 14.40 -9.71 -9.45
C LYS A 108 15.80 -9.99 -10.05
N SER A 109 16.04 -9.58 -11.30
CA SER A 109 17.33 -9.75 -11.99
C SER A 109 18.27 -8.55 -11.82
N GLY A 110 17.76 -7.39 -11.39
CA GLY A 110 18.53 -6.15 -11.33
C GLY A 110 18.68 -5.42 -12.67
N GLU A 111 17.98 -5.87 -13.72
CA GLU A 111 17.92 -5.17 -15.01
C GLU A 111 17.29 -3.78 -14.86
N MET A 112 16.34 -3.63 -13.93
CA MET A 112 15.70 -2.37 -13.60
C MET A 112 15.55 -2.23 -12.08
N PRO A 113 15.84 -1.07 -11.48
CA PRO A 113 15.53 -0.84 -10.07
C PRO A 113 14.01 -0.83 -9.85
N ILE A 114 13.57 -1.38 -8.73
CA ILE A 114 12.15 -1.32 -8.36
C ILE A 114 11.77 0.11 -7.93
N PRO A 115 10.69 0.70 -8.45
CA PRO A 115 10.19 2.00 -8.01
C PRO A 115 9.76 1.99 -6.53
N TYR A 116 9.96 3.12 -5.83
CA TYR A 116 9.59 3.30 -4.42
C TYR A 116 8.16 2.85 -4.13
N GLY A 117 7.17 3.38 -4.84
CA GLY A 117 5.76 3.08 -4.56
C GLY A 117 5.41 1.59 -4.66
N ILE A 118 6.02 0.84 -5.59
CA ILE A 118 5.81 -0.60 -5.73
C ILE A 118 6.44 -1.35 -4.54
N TRP A 119 7.69 -0.99 -4.21
CA TRP A 119 8.39 -1.61 -3.11
C TRP A 119 7.73 -1.31 -1.77
N ARG A 120 7.36 -0.05 -1.54
CA ARG A 120 6.69 0.41 -0.33
C ARG A 120 5.34 -0.28 -0.14
N HIS A 121 4.54 -0.38 -1.20
CA HIS A 121 3.29 -1.14 -1.15
C HIS A 121 3.55 -2.59 -0.73
N PHE A 122 4.56 -3.26 -1.28
CA PHE A 122 4.93 -4.61 -0.86
C PHE A 122 5.38 -4.69 0.62
N LEU A 123 6.19 -3.74 1.10
CA LEU A 123 6.60 -3.72 2.51
C LEU A 123 5.42 -3.57 3.46
N VAL A 124 4.49 -2.67 3.14
CA VAL A 124 3.28 -2.43 3.93
C VAL A 124 2.36 -3.64 3.90
N LEU A 125 2.12 -4.20 2.71
CA LEU A 125 1.30 -5.41 2.52
C LEU A 125 1.80 -6.58 3.36
N THR A 126 3.12 -6.70 3.52
CA THR A 126 3.74 -7.80 4.25
C THR A 126 4.11 -7.47 5.70
N GLY A 127 3.69 -6.31 6.22
CA GLY A 127 3.98 -5.89 7.59
C GLY A 127 5.46 -5.59 7.87
N ARG A 128 6.30 -5.45 6.83
CA ARG A 128 7.71 -5.04 6.93
C ARG A 128 7.88 -3.54 7.09
N ALA A 129 6.84 -2.77 6.77
CA ALA A 129 6.77 -1.34 7.01
C ALA A 129 5.39 -0.93 7.52
N SER A 130 5.34 0.16 8.26
CA SER A 130 4.08 0.77 8.71
C SER A 130 3.35 1.47 7.55
N GLN A 131 2.03 1.50 7.66
CA GLN A 131 1.16 2.26 6.75
C GLN A 131 1.53 3.75 6.79
N GLU A 132 1.65 4.38 5.63
CA GLU A 132 1.87 5.82 5.53
C GLU A 132 0.52 6.54 5.53
N ILE A 133 0.21 7.16 6.67
CA ILE A 133 -1.02 7.95 6.83
C ILE A 133 -0.68 9.40 6.56
N ILE A 134 -1.20 9.95 5.46
CA ILE A 134 -1.00 11.34 5.09
C ILE A 134 -1.92 12.22 5.96
N PRO A 135 -1.38 13.18 6.74
CA PRO A 135 -2.20 14.10 7.51
C PRO A 135 -2.99 15.02 6.60
N VAL A 136 -4.32 15.08 6.79
CA VAL A 136 -5.18 16.02 6.08
C VAL A 136 -5.09 17.39 6.76
N LEU A 137 -4.58 18.40 6.05
CA LEU A 137 -4.41 19.75 6.59
C LEU A 137 -5.67 20.61 6.48
N GLY A 138 -6.64 20.20 5.66
CA GLY A 138 -7.91 20.90 5.49
C GLY A 138 -8.83 20.15 4.52
N ILE A 139 -10.14 20.38 4.65
CA ILE A 139 -11.16 19.88 3.72
C ILE A 139 -11.55 21.05 2.81
N PHE A 140 -11.07 21.02 1.57
CA PHE A 140 -11.30 22.07 0.57
C PHE A 140 -12.55 21.77 -0.27
N ASP A 141 -13.03 22.76 -1.03
CA ASP A 141 -14.22 22.67 -1.92
C ASP A 141 -15.55 22.41 -1.19
N MET A 142 -15.73 23.04 -0.03
CA MET A 142 -17.00 23.05 0.70
C MET A 142 -17.81 24.27 0.24
N THR A 143 -19.05 24.07 -0.23
CA THR A 143 -19.89 25.22 -0.64
C THR A 143 -20.32 26.02 0.60
N PRO A 144 -20.28 27.36 0.59
CA PRO A 144 -20.73 28.14 1.73
C PRO A 144 -22.22 27.88 2.00
N LYS A 145 -22.58 27.60 3.26
CA LYS A 145 -23.98 27.65 3.71
C LYS A 145 -24.41 29.12 3.84
N ASN A 146 -24.63 29.79 2.70
CA ASN A 146 -25.12 31.16 2.54
C ASN A 146 -24.24 32.31 3.11
N GLY A 147 -23.91 33.26 2.23
CA GLY A 147 -23.45 34.63 2.51
C GLY A 147 -23.03 35.25 1.16
N HIS A 148 -23.64 36.31 0.62
CA HIS A 148 -23.68 37.66 1.19
C HIS A 148 -22.60 37.87 2.25
N GLN A 149 -21.37 38.06 1.77
CA GLN A 149 -20.52 39.21 2.05
C GLN A 149 -19.46 39.30 0.96
#